data_AF-A0A0B2UKL4-F1
#
_entry.id   AF-A0A0B2UKL4-F1
#
_cell.length_a   1.000
_cell.length_b   1.000
_cell.length_c   1.000
_cell.angle_alpha   90.00
_cell.angle_beta   90.00
_cell.angle_gamma   90.00
#
_symmetry.space_group_name_H-M   'P 1'
#
loop_
_entity.id
_entity.type
_entity.pdbx_description
1 polymer ?
#
loop_
_entity_poly.entity_id
_entity_poly.type
_entity_poly.pdbx_seq_one_letter_code
_entity_poly.pdbx_strand_id
1 'polypeptide(L)'
;MRPNVHLKKILAVDVSNDLPYAKAEICLFNIARLVRRAKERDVRMCGVRKMCGLLHSKDRMVKLLALKHLERIREHVDEIDTHVLHMFYSTDRMINDIVVRYVGVFSRFFKDNDAVFYHVCKSESKYRKMAMQALIEQSCRYRRYGEGLNGDDRRMEVIDEVFRNVPEEYFGKCSLSELVMLAVRYPCLVKYLKFSSDFLLNELKNPDKYTRSALRKMKDVFGAEDCVSTEWDKFWKIVRLMRNGDFGSGIRMLSEMSKLGISRKFKAMFLMYVRRMMNVMEMHDEKEVVICDEFEMQVYGMKCNGVYRMMNRMFKKGMRRMKMACK
;
A
#
# COMPACT_ATOMS: atom_id res chain seq x y z
N MET A 1 -38.78 -22.38 18.78
CA MET A 1 -37.48 -21.94 19.32
C MET A 1 -37.69 -21.32 20.69
N ARG A 2 -37.02 -21.80 21.76
CA ARG A 2 -37.04 -21.10 23.05
C ARG A 2 -36.19 -19.81 22.92
N PRO A 3 -36.68 -18.64 23.36
CA PRO A 3 -35.91 -17.40 23.23
C PRO A 3 -34.63 -17.48 24.07
N ASN A 4 -33.49 -17.17 23.46
CA ASN A 4 -32.22 -17.13 24.16
C ASN A 4 -32.30 -16.11 25.33
N VAL A 5 -32.15 -16.61 26.56
CA VAL A 5 -32.28 -15.81 27.80
C VAL A 5 -31.28 -14.65 27.81
N HIS A 6 -30.07 -14.84 27.26
CA HIS A 6 -29.07 -13.80 27.16
C HIS A 6 -29.43 -12.75 26.11
N LEU A 7 -30.01 -13.16 24.98
CA LEU A 7 -30.49 -12.21 23.97
C LEU A 7 -31.62 -11.34 24.52
N LYS A 8 -32.59 -11.93 25.23
CA LYS A 8 -33.65 -11.18 25.93
C LYS A 8 -33.06 -10.16 26.92
N LYS A 9 -32.07 -10.57 27.71
CA LYS A 9 -31.38 -9.68 28.68
C LYS A 9 -30.65 -8.53 27.99
N ILE A 10 -29.97 -8.77 26.87
CA ILE A 10 -29.30 -7.70 26.10
C ILE A 10 -30.32 -6.74 25.47
N LEU A 11 -31.39 -7.27 24.89
CA LEU A 11 -32.42 -6.46 24.26
C LEU A 11 -33.13 -5.55 25.28
N ALA A 12 -33.33 -6.04 26.50
CA ALA A 12 -33.93 -5.28 27.60
C ALA A 12 -33.05 -4.12 28.12
N VAL A 13 -31.74 -4.11 27.84
CA VAL A 13 -30.90 -2.96 28.18
C VAL A 13 -31.19 -1.85 27.17
N ASP A 14 -31.89 -0.82 27.61
CA ASP A 14 -32.13 0.38 26.80
C ASP A 14 -30.84 1.20 26.69
N VAL A 15 -30.47 1.51 25.45
CA VAL A 15 -29.26 2.25 25.11
C VAL A 15 -29.63 3.28 24.07
N SER A 16 -29.55 4.55 24.45
CA SER A 16 -29.75 5.69 23.56
C SER A 16 -28.52 6.59 23.55
N ASN A 17 -28.37 7.35 22.47
CA ASN A 17 -27.24 8.28 22.29
C ASN A 17 -27.28 9.46 23.27
N ASP A 18 -28.43 9.69 23.90
CA ASP A 18 -28.68 10.79 24.85
C ASP A 18 -28.63 10.31 26.31
N LEU A 19 -28.14 9.09 26.56
CA LEU A 19 -27.98 8.60 27.93
C LEU A 19 -26.99 9.46 28.72
N PRO A 20 -27.33 9.88 29.95
CA PRO A 20 -26.38 10.54 30.84
C PRO A 20 -25.27 9.56 31.25
N TYR A 21 -24.07 10.09 31.52
CA TYR A 21 -22.87 9.31 31.81
C TYR A 21 -23.09 8.15 32.81
N ALA A 22 -23.73 8.42 33.96
CA ALA A 22 -23.95 7.40 34.99
C ALA A 22 -24.84 6.24 34.50
N LYS A 23 -25.86 6.51 33.69
CA LYS A 23 -26.70 5.46 33.09
C LYS A 23 -25.93 4.71 32.00
N ALA A 24 -25.18 5.43 31.17
CA ALA A 24 -24.33 4.82 30.14
C ALA A 24 -23.31 3.84 30.75
N GLU A 25 -22.69 4.19 31.87
CA GLU A 25 -21.75 3.33 32.59
C GLU A 25 -22.38 2.01 33.04
N ILE A 26 -23.56 2.07 33.67
CA ILE A 26 -24.30 0.89 34.12
C ILE A 26 -24.70 0.00 32.93
N CYS A 27 -25.22 0.60 31.86
CA CYS A 27 -25.61 -0.13 30.65
C CYS A 27 -24.40 -0.81 30.00
N LEU A 28 -23.30 -0.09 29.79
CA LEU A 28 -22.05 -0.61 29.20
C LEU A 28 -21.44 -1.73 30.05
N PHE A 29 -21.45 -1.61 31.37
CA PHE A 29 -20.97 -2.67 32.27
C PHE A 29 -21.79 -3.96 32.12
N ASN A 30 -23.13 -3.83 32.13
CA ASN A 30 -24.04 -4.97 32.00
C ASN A 30 -23.91 -5.65 30.63
N ILE A 31 -23.87 -4.88 29.55
CA ILE A 31 -23.72 -5.42 28.19
C ILE A 31 -22.36 -6.12 28.04
N ALA A 32 -21.25 -5.48 28.46
CA ALA A 32 -19.93 -6.08 28.37
C ALA A 32 -19.81 -7.39 29.16
N ARG A 33 -20.50 -7.50 30.30
CA ARG A 33 -20.58 -8.75 31.07
C ARG A 33 -21.36 -9.84 30.32
N LEU A 34 -22.46 -9.49 29.66
CA LEU A 34 -23.25 -10.43 28.85
C LEU A 34 -22.47 -10.91 27.63
N VAL A 35 -21.80 -10.00 26.90
CA VAL A 35 -20.98 -10.33 25.72
C VAL A 35 -19.86 -11.31 26.08
N ARG A 36 -19.12 -11.09 27.17
CA ARG A 36 -18.04 -12.00 27.61
C ARG A 36 -18.51 -13.41 27.97
N ARG A 37 -19.75 -13.56 28.45
CA ARG A 37 -20.31 -14.85 28.87
C ARG A 37 -21.05 -15.57 27.76
N ALA A 38 -21.39 -14.87 26.67
CA ALA A 38 -22.19 -15.40 25.59
C ALA A 38 -21.37 -16.34 24.68
N LYS A 39 -21.89 -17.54 24.45
CA LYS A 39 -21.32 -18.46 23.45
C LYS A 39 -21.87 -18.16 22.05
N GLU A 40 -23.08 -17.63 22.00
CA GLU A 40 -23.84 -17.36 20.79
C GLU A 40 -23.41 -16.06 20.14
N ARG A 41 -23.07 -16.12 18.85
CA ARG A 41 -22.63 -14.97 18.06
C ARG A 41 -23.64 -13.84 18.07
N ASP A 42 -24.93 -14.14 17.92
CA ASP A 42 -25.99 -13.12 17.85
C ASP A 42 -26.09 -12.27 19.12
N VAL A 43 -25.88 -12.89 20.28
CA VAL A 43 -25.85 -12.22 21.58
C VAL A 43 -24.64 -11.27 21.65
N ARG A 44 -23.46 -11.73 21.22
CA ARG A 44 -22.26 -10.89 21.15
C ARG A 44 -22.44 -9.72 20.20
N MET A 45 -22.93 -9.97 18.99
CA MET A 45 -23.17 -8.97 17.95
C MET A 45 -24.17 -7.92 18.41
N CYS A 46 -25.30 -8.33 18.97
CA CYS A 46 -26.31 -7.40 19.49
C CYS A 46 -25.75 -6.52 20.62
N GLY A 47 -24.98 -7.10 21.54
CA GLY A 47 -24.32 -6.35 22.61
C GLY A 47 -23.30 -5.34 22.07
N VAL A 48 -22.43 -5.77 21.15
CA VAL A 48 -21.44 -4.89 20.51
C VAL A 48 -22.11 -3.74 19.77
N ARG A 49 -23.16 -3.98 18.97
CA ARG A 49 -23.91 -2.93 18.25
C ARG A 49 -24.48 -1.87 19.21
N LYS A 50 -25.09 -2.30 20.32
CA LYS A 50 -25.60 -1.37 21.34
C LYS A 50 -24.46 -0.53 21.94
N MET A 51 -23.32 -1.13 22.23
CA MET A 51 -22.15 -0.40 22.74
C MET A 51 -21.56 0.57 21.70
N CYS A 52 -21.49 0.17 20.43
CA CYS A 52 -21.07 1.03 19.33
C CYS A 52 -22.03 2.20 19.10
N GLY A 53 -23.33 2.04 19.33
CA GLY A 53 -24.30 3.14 19.28
C GLY A 53 -23.89 4.33 20.14
N LEU A 54 -23.37 4.07 21.35
CA LEU A 54 -22.89 5.12 22.26
C LEU A 54 -21.65 5.88 21.79
N LEU A 55 -20.93 5.37 20.77
CA LEU A 55 -19.87 6.15 20.12
C LEU A 55 -20.45 7.35 19.36
N HIS A 56 -21.73 7.32 18.98
CA HIS A 56 -22.43 8.43 18.33
C HIS A 56 -23.18 9.36 19.31
N SER A 57 -23.00 9.17 20.62
CA SER A 57 -23.54 10.10 21.62
C SER A 57 -23.05 11.53 21.37
N LYS A 58 -23.79 12.57 21.76
CA LYS A 58 -23.24 13.94 21.74
C LYS A 58 -22.16 14.13 22.81
N ASP A 59 -22.28 13.43 23.94
CA ASP A 59 -21.34 13.53 25.05
C ASP A 59 -20.03 12.78 24.74
N ARG A 60 -18.90 13.50 24.71
CA ARG A 60 -17.57 12.95 24.48
C ARG A 60 -17.10 11.99 25.58
N MET A 61 -17.56 12.17 26.83
CA MET A 61 -17.23 11.28 27.95
C MET A 61 -17.94 9.93 27.79
N VAL A 62 -19.18 9.94 27.30
CA VAL A 62 -19.92 8.71 26.97
C VAL A 62 -19.23 7.96 25.83
N LYS A 63 -18.78 8.64 24.77
CA LYS A 63 -18.00 8.01 23.69
C LYS A 63 -16.73 7.34 24.21
N LEU A 64 -15.96 8.05 25.04
CA LEU A 64 -14.73 7.53 25.63
C LEU A 64 -15.01 6.31 26.52
N LEU A 65 -16.08 6.37 27.31
CA LEU A 65 -16.52 5.26 28.16
C LEU A 65 -16.94 4.04 27.32
N ALA A 66 -17.69 4.24 26.24
CA ALA A 66 -18.07 3.19 25.31
C ALA A 66 -16.83 2.50 24.71
N LEU A 67 -15.86 3.29 24.22
CA LEU A 67 -14.60 2.77 23.70
C LEU A 67 -13.82 1.96 24.76
N LYS A 68 -13.74 2.45 26.01
CA LYS A 68 -13.07 1.73 27.12
C LYS A 68 -13.71 0.38 27.39
N HIS A 69 -15.03 0.27 27.32
CA HIS A 69 -15.72 -1.00 27.50
C HIS A 69 -15.57 -1.93 26.29
N LEU A 70 -15.63 -1.39 25.07
CA LEU A 70 -15.39 -2.12 23.83
C LEU A 70 -13.98 -2.72 23.78
N GLU A 71 -12.97 -1.97 24.21
CA GLU A 71 -11.58 -2.44 24.30
C GLU A 71 -11.44 -3.66 25.22
N ARG A 72 -12.14 -3.68 26.36
CA ARG A 72 -12.14 -4.82 27.31
C ARG A 72 -12.76 -6.09 26.75
N ILE A 73 -13.59 -5.98 25.71
CA ILE A 73 -14.25 -7.12 25.07
C ILE A 73 -13.76 -7.35 23.64
N ARG A 74 -12.68 -6.69 23.21
CA ARG A 74 -12.21 -6.67 21.81
C ARG A 74 -12.06 -8.05 21.17
N GLU A 75 -11.69 -9.06 21.95
CA GLU A 75 -11.50 -10.43 21.46
C GLU A 75 -12.82 -11.09 21.06
N HIS A 76 -13.94 -10.66 21.66
CA HIS A 76 -15.29 -11.16 21.44
C HIS A 76 -16.07 -10.40 20.35
N VAL A 77 -15.45 -9.38 19.75
CA VAL A 77 -16.08 -8.50 18.75
C VAL A 77 -15.92 -9.11 17.36
N ASP A 78 -17.00 -9.55 16.73
CA ASP A 78 -16.93 -10.18 15.39
C ASP A 78 -17.16 -9.17 14.24
N GLU A 79 -17.70 -7.99 14.54
CA GLU A 79 -17.92 -6.88 13.61
C GLU A 79 -17.76 -5.55 14.34
N ILE A 80 -17.49 -4.47 13.60
CA ILE A 80 -17.32 -3.13 14.15
C ILE A 80 -18.14 -2.11 13.37
N ASP A 81 -18.39 -0.95 13.99
CA ASP A 81 -19.07 0.16 13.35
C ASP A 81 -18.08 1.09 12.66
N THR A 82 -18.16 1.14 11.33
CA THR A 82 -17.30 1.99 10.49
C THR A 82 -17.80 3.44 10.41
N HIS A 83 -19.02 3.77 10.83
CA HIS A 83 -19.51 5.16 10.82
C HIS A 83 -18.74 6.03 11.81
N VAL A 84 -18.14 5.42 12.84
CA VAL A 84 -17.23 6.08 13.80
C VAL A 84 -16.06 6.77 13.08
N LEU A 85 -15.67 6.31 11.89
CA LEU A 85 -14.59 6.93 11.11
C LEU A 85 -14.91 8.35 10.65
N HIS A 86 -16.19 8.76 10.58
CA HIS A 86 -16.54 10.16 10.30
C HIS A 86 -16.00 11.13 11.37
N MET A 87 -15.68 10.64 12.57
CA MET A 87 -15.06 11.43 13.63
C MET A 87 -13.65 11.90 13.29
N PHE A 88 -12.97 11.33 12.29
CA PHE A 88 -11.70 11.86 11.80
C PHE A 88 -11.79 13.29 11.28
N TYR A 89 -12.98 13.70 10.82
CA TYR A 89 -13.25 15.05 10.32
C TYR A 89 -13.67 16.02 11.43
N SER A 90 -13.75 15.58 12.69
CA SER A 90 -14.03 16.46 13.81
C SER A 90 -12.84 17.37 14.11
N THR A 91 -13.13 18.65 14.35
CA THR A 91 -12.14 19.62 14.86
C THR A 91 -11.87 19.45 16.36
N ASP A 92 -12.67 18.65 17.08
CA ASP A 92 -12.44 18.36 18.50
C ASP A 92 -11.32 17.33 18.65
N ARG A 93 -10.21 17.77 19.27
CA ARG A 93 -9.04 16.94 19.54
C ARG A 93 -9.36 15.66 20.33
N MET A 94 -10.28 15.73 21.28
CA MET A 94 -10.68 14.58 22.10
C MET A 94 -11.46 13.56 21.26
N ILE A 95 -12.30 14.03 20.33
CA ILE A 95 -13.00 13.17 19.38
C ILE A 95 -12.01 12.51 18.42
N ASN A 96 -11.01 13.25 17.95
CA ASN A 96 -9.92 12.71 17.15
C ASN A 96 -9.14 11.61 17.89
N ASP A 97 -8.79 11.86 19.16
CA ASP A 97 -8.16 10.87 20.04
C ASP A 97 -8.99 9.59 20.18
N ILE A 98 -10.32 9.72 20.29
CA ILE A 98 -11.24 8.58 20.41
C ILE A 98 -11.22 7.73 19.13
N VAL A 99 -11.34 8.34 17.95
CA VAL A 99 -11.37 7.58 16.68
C VAL A 99 -10.02 6.93 16.36
N VAL A 100 -8.90 7.62 16.63
CA VAL A 100 -7.56 7.03 16.45
C VAL A 100 -7.36 5.85 17.39
N ARG A 101 -7.75 5.99 18.66
CA ARG A 101 -7.68 4.88 19.62
C ARG A 101 -8.60 3.73 19.22
N TYR A 102 -9.81 4.03 18.74
CA TYR A 102 -10.74 3.02 18.22
C TYR A 102 -10.11 2.20 17.09
N VAL A 103 -9.48 2.87 16.12
CA VAL A 103 -8.75 2.21 15.04
C VAL A 103 -7.60 1.36 15.56
N GLY A 104 -6.84 1.85 16.55
CA GLY A 104 -5.78 1.07 17.18
C GLY A 104 -6.29 -0.21 17.86
N VAL A 105 -7.40 -0.13 18.60
CA VAL A 105 -8.01 -1.28 19.29
C VAL A 105 -8.56 -2.31 18.30
N PHE A 106 -9.14 -1.84 17.20
CA PHE A 106 -9.85 -2.67 16.21
C PHE A 106 -9.11 -2.78 14.88
N SER A 107 -7.79 -2.67 14.88
CA SER A 107 -6.95 -2.60 13.67
C SER A 107 -7.15 -3.78 12.71
N ARG A 108 -7.48 -4.98 13.24
CA ARG A 108 -7.75 -6.18 12.43
C ARG A 108 -8.86 -5.99 11.39
N PHE A 109 -9.81 -5.09 11.65
CA PHE A 109 -10.91 -4.77 10.75
C PHE A 109 -10.56 -3.70 9.71
N PHE A 110 -9.42 -3.02 9.88
CA PHE A 110 -8.96 -1.92 9.02
C PHE A 110 -7.67 -2.24 8.27
N LYS A 111 -7.24 -3.51 8.28
CA LYS A 111 -5.91 -3.93 7.83
C LYS A 111 -5.55 -3.53 6.40
N ASP A 112 -6.51 -3.31 5.51
CA ASP A 112 -6.25 -2.85 4.14
C ASP A 112 -7.03 -1.57 3.78
N ASN A 113 -7.46 -0.81 4.79
CA ASN A 113 -8.18 0.44 4.59
C ASN A 113 -7.21 1.63 4.52
N ASP A 114 -6.82 2.00 3.29
CA ASP A 114 -5.87 3.08 3.02
C ASP A 114 -6.34 4.44 3.57
N ALA A 115 -7.65 4.71 3.56
CA ALA A 115 -8.21 5.95 4.06
C ALA A 115 -8.04 6.06 5.58
N VAL A 116 -8.28 4.96 6.30
CA VAL A 116 -8.05 4.90 7.76
C VAL A 116 -6.56 5.02 8.07
N PHE A 117 -5.70 4.31 7.34
CA PHE A 117 -4.24 4.41 7.51
C PHE A 117 -3.75 5.85 7.32
N TYR A 118 -4.26 6.54 6.29
CA TYR A 118 -3.98 7.94 6.03
C TYR A 118 -4.41 8.86 7.18
N HIS A 119 -5.67 8.75 7.62
CA HIS A 119 -6.20 9.61 8.69
C HIS A 119 -5.48 9.41 10.03
N VAL A 120 -5.13 8.17 10.37
CA VAL A 120 -4.30 7.89 11.55
C VAL A 120 -2.91 8.49 11.40
N CYS A 121 -2.28 8.32 10.24
CA CYS A 121 -0.95 8.85 9.94
C CYS A 121 -0.90 10.38 10.11
N LYS A 122 -1.98 11.07 9.72
CA LYS A 122 -2.12 12.54 9.79
C LYS A 122 -2.56 13.10 11.12
N SER A 123 -3.16 12.27 11.95
CA SER A 123 -3.69 12.73 13.22
C SER A 123 -2.59 13.26 14.13
N GLU A 124 -2.87 14.36 14.83
CA GLU A 124 -2.05 14.85 15.95
C GLU A 124 -2.38 14.12 17.27
N SER A 125 -3.17 13.04 17.20
CA SER A 125 -3.54 12.25 18.36
C SER A 125 -2.32 11.65 19.03
N LYS A 126 -2.32 11.69 20.36
CA LYS A 126 -1.33 10.97 21.19
C LYS A 126 -1.33 9.45 20.96
N TYR A 127 -2.42 8.90 20.41
CA TYR A 127 -2.56 7.48 20.09
C TYR A 127 -2.07 7.11 18.69
N ARG A 128 -1.64 8.09 17.87
CA ARG A 128 -1.19 7.86 16.48
C ARG A 128 -0.19 6.72 16.35
N LYS A 129 0.92 6.78 17.09
CA LYS A 129 2.01 5.80 16.97
C LYS A 129 1.53 4.38 17.24
N MET A 130 0.75 4.21 18.30
CA MET A 130 0.17 2.92 18.67
C MET A 130 -0.80 2.40 17.59
N ALA A 131 -1.68 3.25 17.07
CA ALA A 131 -2.63 2.88 16.03
C ALA A 131 -1.94 2.54 14.70
N MET A 132 -0.91 3.31 14.30
CA MET A 132 -0.10 3.02 13.11
C MET A 132 0.59 1.66 13.23
N GLN A 133 1.24 1.40 14.36
CA GLN A 133 1.91 0.12 14.61
C GLN A 133 0.91 -1.04 14.54
N ALA A 134 -0.25 -0.89 15.18
CA ALA A 134 -1.30 -1.89 15.15
C ALA A 134 -1.83 -2.15 13.71
N LEU A 135 -1.95 -1.12 12.86
CA LEU A 135 -2.34 -1.31 11.46
C LEU A 135 -1.26 -2.01 10.63
N ILE A 136 0.01 -1.68 10.86
CA ILE A 136 1.16 -2.28 10.15
C ILE A 136 1.30 -3.76 10.47
N GLU A 137 1.07 -4.16 11.72
CA GLU A 137 1.09 -5.55 12.13
C GLU A 137 0.02 -6.40 11.44
N GLN A 138 -1.12 -5.79 11.10
CA GLN A 138 -2.24 -6.48 10.48
C GLN A 138 -2.12 -6.62 8.96
N SER A 139 -1.32 -5.79 8.28
CA SER A 139 -1.14 -5.87 6.81
C SER A 139 0.30 -5.65 6.35
N CYS A 140 0.78 -6.59 5.53
CA CYS A 140 2.10 -6.54 4.92
C CYS A 140 2.28 -5.30 4.02
N ARG A 141 1.18 -4.73 3.51
CA ARG A 141 1.16 -3.54 2.66
C ARG A 141 1.76 -2.31 3.34
N TYR A 142 1.60 -2.22 4.66
CA TYR A 142 2.05 -1.06 5.43
C TYR A 142 3.43 -1.24 6.06
N ARG A 143 4.07 -2.42 5.97
CA ARG A 143 5.38 -2.69 6.60
C ARG A 143 6.48 -1.72 6.19
N ARG A 144 6.45 -1.22 4.95
CA ARG A 144 7.38 -0.19 4.46
C ARG A 144 7.34 1.13 5.25
N TYR A 145 6.25 1.39 5.97
CA TYR A 145 6.08 2.55 6.83
C TYR A 145 6.51 2.29 8.28
N GLY A 146 6.68 1.02 8.68
CA GLY A 146 7.11 0.64 10.04
C GLY A 146 8.56 0.99 10.34
N GLU A 147 9.43 0.97 9.33
CA GLU A 147 10.85 1.36 9.46
C GLU A 147 11.04 2.86 9.82
N GLY A 148 10.01 3.68 9.68
CA GLY A 148 10.02 5.12 9.99
C GLY A 148 9.35 5.53 11.31
N LEU A 149 8.80 4.59 12.09
CA LEU A 149 8.15 4.93 13.37
C LEU A 149 9.15 5.17 14.51
N ASN A 150 10.40 4.71 14.35
CA ASN A 150 11.48 4.77 15.37
C ASN A 150 12.61 5.75 15.02
N GLY A 151 12.53 6.49 13.90
CA GLY A 151 13.58 7.43 13.47
C GLY A 151 12.99 8.66 12.79
N ASP A 152 13.61 9.82 13.05
CA ASP A 152 13.30 11.19 12.61
C ASP A 152 12.03 11.41 11.77
N ASP A 153 11.14 12.27 12.29
CA ASP A 153 9.87 12.76 11.71
C ASP A 153 9.98 13.26 10.24
N ARG A 154 11.19 13.44 9.70
CA ARG A 154 11.45 13.90 8.33
C ARG A 154 10.93 12.99 7.21
N ARG A 155 10.66 11.69 7.45
CA ARG A 155 9.99 10.84 6.44
C ARG A 155 8.48 11.01 6.39
N MET A 156 7.87 11.53 7.46
CA MET A 156 6.46 11.92 7.48
C MET A 156 6.23 13.27 6.80
N GLU A 157 7.26 14.12 6.67
CA GLU A 157 7.21 15.40 5.94
C GLU A 157 6.83 15.23 4.46
N VAL A 158 7.26 14.13 3.81
CA VAL A 158 6.89 13.80 2.41
C VAL A 158 5.42 13.36 2.29
N ILE A 159 4.83 12.84 3.37
CA ILE A 159 3.38 12.61 3.47
C ILE A 159 2.68 13.93 3.87
N ASP A 160 3.37 14.86 4.51
CA ASP A 160 2.88 16.18 4.87
C ASP A 160 2.67 17.14 3.71
N GLU A 161 3.60 17.21 2.77
CA GLU A 161 3.50 18.12 1.64
C GLU A 161 2.46 17.69 0.59
N VAL A 162 2.23 16.38 0.45
CA VAL A 162 1.32 15.80 -0.55
C VAL A 162 -0.15 15.87 -0.14
N PHE A 163 -0.43 16.06 1.14
CA PHE A 163 -1.75 15.83 1.73
C PHE A 163 -2.27 16.98 2.62
N ARG A 164 -1.53 18.10 2.74
CA ARG A 164 -1.92 19.30 3.52
C ARG A 164 -3.01 20.15 2.88
N ASN A 165 -3.37 19.91 1.61
CA ASN A 165 -4.43 20.65 0.94
C ASN A 165 -5.67 19.75 0.80
N VAL A 166 -6.81 20.22 1.31
CA VAL A 166 -8.11 19.53 1.31
C VAL A 166 -8.37 18.83 -0.04
N PRO A 167 -8.74 17.53 -0.07
CA PRO A 167 -8.91 16.80 -1.32
C PRO A 167 -9.85 17.50 -2.32
N GLU A 168 -10.97 18.03 -1.87
CA GLU A 168 -12.01 18.59 -2.75
C GLU A 168 -11.71 20.02 -3.23
N GLU A 169 -10.99 20.83 -2.44
CA GLU A 169 -10.56 22.19 -2.85
C GLU A 169 -9.26 22.18 -3.66
N TYR A 170 -8.36 21.21 -3.44
CA TYR A 170 -7.09 21.08 -4.14
C TYR A 170 -7.25 20.40 -5.49
N PHE A 171 -8.00 19.29 -5.56
CA PHE A 171 -8.23 18.61 -6.83
C PHE A 171 -9.09 19.43 -7.80
N GLY A 172 -9.92 20.35 -7.29
CA GLY A 172 -10.65 21.32 -8.12
C GLY A 172 -9.80 22.44 -8.73
N LYS A 173 -8.58 22.68 -8.21
CA LYS A 173 -7.64 23.72 -8.69
C LYS A 173 -6.45 23.16 -9.47
N CYS A 174 -6.12 21.88 -9.29
CA CYS A 174 -5.13 21.19 -10.10
C CYS A 174 -5.63 21.06 -11.54
N SER A 175 -4.74 21.33 -12.49
CA SER A 175 -4.96 20.93 -13.86
C SER A 175 -5.11 19.41 -13.93
N LEU A 176 -5.86 18.94 -14.92
CA LEU A 176 -6.06 17.51 -15.15
C LEU A 176 -4.73 16.74 -15.24
N SER A 177 -3.70 17.38 -15.80
CA SER A 177 -2.34 16.82 -15.87
C SER A 177 -1.73 16.59 -14.49
N GLU A 178 -1.86 17.54 -13.57
CA GLU A 178 -1.34 17.40 -12.21
C GLU A 178 -2.07 16.31 -11.42
N LEU A 179 -3.39 16.17 -11.63
CA LEU A 179 -4.19 15.11 -11.02
C LEU A 179 -3.78 13.72 -11.51
N VAL A 180 -3.56 13.57 -12.81
CA VAL A 180 -3.10 12.31 -13.42
C VAL A 180 -1.70 11.97 -12.89
N MET A 181 -0.79 12.94 -12.79
CA MET A 181 0.55 12.75 -12.20
C MET A 181 0.50 12.30 -10.74
N LEU A 182 -0.45 12.82 -9.96
CA LEU A 182 -0.67 12.41 -8.57
C LEU A 182 -1.21 10.98 -8.49
N ALA A 183 -2.19 10.63 -9.32
CA ALA A 183 -2.73 9.27 -9.41
C ALA A 183 -1.66 8.22 -9.79
N VAL A 184 -0.65 8.63 -10.54
CA VAL A 184 0.47 7.78 -10.99
C VAL A 184 1.51 7.57 -9.90
N ARG A 185 1.75 8.61 -9.11
CA ARG A 185 2.66 8.56 -7.97
C ARG A 185 2.02 7.82 -6.80
N TYR A 186 0.69 7.91 -6.67
CA TYR A 186 -0.11 7.31 -5.62
C TYR A 186 -1.33 6.58 -6.20
N PRO A 187 -1.17 5.30 -6.61
CA PRO A 187 -2.23 4.54 -7.30
C PRO A 187 -3.56 4.42 -6.53
N CYS A 188 -3.54 4.58 -5.21
CA CYS A 188 -4.74 4.61 -4.38
C CYS A 188 -5.69 5.77 -4.71
N LEU A 189 -5.19 6.87 -5.30
CA LEU A 189 -6.00 8.04 -5.64
C LEU A 189 -6.87 7.84 -6.88
N VAL A 190 -6.62 6.81 -7.69
CA VAL A 190 -7.34 6.56 -8.95
C VAL A 190 -8.82 6.28 -8.70
N LYS A 191 -9.10 5.46 -7.68
CA LYS A 191 -10.46 5.14 -7.25
C LYS A 191 -11.14 6.33 -6.57
N TYR A 192 -10.36 7.19 -5.92
CA TYR A 192 -10.86 8.40 -5.25
C TYR A 192 -11.22 9.51 -6.25
N LEU A 193 -10.36 9.76 -7.23
CA LEU A 193 -10.56 10.73 -8.32
C LEU A 193 -11.53 10.25 -9.39
N LYS A 194 -12.02 9.01 -9.29
CA LYS A 194 -12.93 8.37 -10.26
C LYS A 194 -12.39 8.36 -11.69
N PHE A 195 -11.07 8.29 -11.85
CA PHE A 195 -10.47 8.13 -13.18
C PHE A 195 -10.78 6.74 -13.71
N SER A 196 -11.40 6.67 -14.89
CA SER A 196 -11.56 5.42 -15.61
C SER A 196 -10.22 4.99 -16.21
N SER A 197 -10.04 3.68 -16.39
CA SER A 197 -8.87 3.14 -17.08
C SER A 197 -8.73 3.74 -18.48
N ASP A 198 -9.82 3.85 -19.23
CA ASP A 198 -9.84 4.42 -20.59
C ASP A 198 -9.40 5.90 -20.62
N PHE A 199 -9.80 6.68 -19.59
CA PHE A 199 -9.37 8.06 -19.45
C PHE A 199 -7.86 8.16 -19.25
N LEU A 200 -7.28 7.35 -18.35
CA LEU A 200 -5.84 7.34 -18.08
C LEU A 200 -5.02 6.80 -19.28
N LEU A 201 -5.57 5.83 -20.01
CA LEU A 201 -4.99 5.31 -21.25
C LEU A 201 -5.00 6.35 -22.38
N ASN A 202 -5.99 7.23 -22.43
CA ASN A 202 -6.02 8.33 -23.38
C ASN A 202 -5.07 9.47 -22.99
N GLU A 203 -4.88 9.74 -21.68
CA GLU A 203 -3.86 10.69 -21.22
C GLU A 203 -2.43 10.25 -21.54
N LEU A 204 -2.17 8.94 -21.56
CA LEU A 204 -0.90 8.35 -22.01
C LEU A 204 -0.53 8.65 -23.48
N LYS A 205 -1.51 9.03 -24.31
CA LYS A 205 -1.30 9.37 -25.73
C LYS A 205 -0.85 10.82 -25.94
N ASN A 206 -0.76 11.62 -24.87
CA ASN A 206 -0.34 13.03 -24.91
C ASN A 206 1.05 13.21 -24.24
N PRO A 207 2.15 12.79 -24.90
CA PRO A 207 3.47 12.73 -24.27
C PRO A 207 4.07 14.08 -23.89
N ASP A 208 3.61 15.17 -24.52
CA ASP A 208 4.13 16.52 -24.25
C ASP A 208 3.65 17.10 -22.91
N LYS A 209 2.58 16.54 -22.35
CA LYS A 209 2.00 16.98 -21.07
C LYS A 209 2.71 16.41 -19.85
N TYR A 210 3.48 15.34 -20.01
CA TYR A 210 4.01 14.54 -18.91
C TYR A 210 5.48 14.17 -19.10
N THR A 211 6.21 14.06 -17.99
CA THR A 211 7.60 13.58 -18.06
C THR A 211 7.65 12.10 -18.50
N ARG A 212 8.68 11.72 -19.27
CA ARG A 212 8.87 10.32 -19.74
C ARG A 212 8.87 9.29 -18.60
N SER A 213 9.36 9.66 -17.42
CA SER A 213 9.38 8.79 -16.24
C SER A 213 7.98 8.57 -15.66
N ALA A 214 7.10 9.55 -15.76
CA ALA A 214 5.73 9.46 -15.31
C ALA A 214 4.84 8.69 -16.29
N LEU A 215 5.03 8.89 -17.60
CA LEU A 215 4.38 8.08 -18.64
C LEU A 215 4.72 6.59 -18.49
N ARG A 216 5.99 6.28 -18.18
CA ARG A 216 6.40 4.89 -17.92
C ARG A 216 5.70 4.31 -16.69
N LYS A 217 5.62 5.07 -15.59
CA LYS A 217 4.89 4.65 -14.38
C LYS A 217 3.38 4.55 -14.60
N MET A 218 2.77 5.45 -15.38
CA MET A 218 1.37 5.36 -15.80
C MET A 218 1.12 4.03 -16.52
N LYS A 219 1.99 3.68 -17.47
CA LYS A 219 1.91 2.40 -18.19
C LYS A 219 2.02 1.20 -17.25
N ASP A 220 2.98 1.24 -16.31
CA ASP A 220 3.20 0.17 -15.31
C ASP A 220 2.04 0.03 -14.30
N VAL A 221 1.44 1.14 -13.86
CA VAL A 221 0.39 1.17 -12.83
C VAL A 221 -0.99 0.85 -13.40
N PHE A 222 -1.27 1.28 -14.64
CA PHE A 222 -2.60 1.18 -15.26
C PHE A 222 -2.73 0.07 -16.30
N GLY A 223 -1.71 -0.77 -16.45
CA GLY A 223 -1.78 -1.95 -17.32
C GLY A 223 -1.89 -1.60 -18.80
N ALA A 224 -1.31 -0.46 -19.21
CA ALA A 224 -1.22 -0.07 -20.62
C ALA A 224 -0.10 -0.87 -21.30
N GLU A 225 -0.29 -2.18 -21.42
CA GLU A 225 0.49 -2.99 -22.34
C GLU A 225 -0.04 -2.72 -23.75
N ASP A 226 0.58 -1.75 -24.43
CA ASP A 226 1.26 -2.07 -25.69
C ASP A 226 2.19 -0.96 -26.24
N CYS A 227 3.33 -1.45 -26.71
CA CYS A 227 4.26 -0.94 -27.74
C CYS A 227 4.72 0.53 -27.72
N VAL A 228 5.79 0.82 -26.96
CA VAL A 228 7.12 1.15 -27.54
C VAL A 228 8.15 0.74 -26.49
N SER A 229 8.77 -0.43 -26.64
CA SER A 229 9.88 -0.83 -25.80
C SER A 229 11.10 0.02 -26.15
N THR A 230 11.44 1.02 -25.33
CA THR A 230 12.75 1.66 -25.50
C THR A 230 13.83 0.61 -25.27
N GLU A 231 14.99 0.76 -25.89
CA GLU A 231 16.14 -0.13 -25.71
C GLU A 231 16.57 -0.21 -24.23
N TRP A 232 16.29 0.85 -23.46
CA TRP A 232 16.46 0.89 -22.01
C TRP A 232 15.48 -0.01 -21.25
N ASP A 233 14.24 -0.10 -21.71
CA ASP A 233 13.24 -1.00 -21.12
C ASP A 233 13.57 -2.46 -21.45
N LYS A 234 14.11 -2.72 -22.65
CA LYS A 234 14.70 -4.02 -23.01
C LYS A 234 15.87 -4.38 -22.09
N PHE A 235 16.75 -3.41 -21.80
CA PHE A 235 17.88 -3.61 -20.89
C PHE A 235 17.42 -3.93 -19.46
N TRP A 236 16.46 -3.19 -18.91
CA TRP A 236 15.93 -3.50 -17.57
C TRP A 236 15.20 -4.83 -17.49
N LYS A 237 14.50 -5.22 -18.56
CA LYS A 237 13.88 -6.53 -18.67
C LYS A 237 14.94 -7.64 -18.62
N ILE A 238 16.04 -7.51 -19.35
CA ILE A 238 17.20 -8.43 -19.26
C ILE A 238 17.74 -8.50 -17.83
N VAL A 239 17.94 -7.36 -17.16
CA VAL A 239 18.46 -7.29 -15.79
C VAL A 239 17.53 -8.01 -14.80
N ARG A 240 16.20 -7.91 -14.99
CA ARG A 240 15.20 -8.63 -14.20
C ARG A 240 15.24 -10.13 -14.47
N LEU A 241 15.30 -10.54 -15.74
CA LEU A 241 15.41 -11.95 -16.14
C LEU A 241 16.67 -12.59 -15.55
N MET A 242 17.83 -11.93 -15.66
CA MET A 242 19.09 -12.34 -15.04
C MET A 242 18.98 -12.48 -13.51
N ARG A 243 18.33 -11.52 -12.83
CA ARG A 243 18.14 -11.58 -11.37
C ARG A 243 17.27 -12.76 -10.95
N ASN A 244 16.32 -13.14 -11.81
CA ASN A 244 15.37 -14.22 -11.54
C ASN A 244 15.89 -15.60 -11.95
N GLY A 245 17.02 -15.68 -12.66
CA GLY A 245 17.59 -16.95 -13.12
C GLY A 245 16.97 -17.44 -14.43
N ASP A 246 16.14 -16.63 -15.10
CA ASP A 246 15.66 -16.92 -16.46
C ASP A 246 16.73 -16.49 -17.47
N PHE A 247 17.81 -17.27 -17.50
CA PHE A 247 18.96 -17.00 -18.35
C PHE A 247 18.67 -17.26 -19.84
N GLY A 248 17.77 -18.19 -20.18
CA GLY A 248 17.43 -18.50 -21.57
C GLY A 248 16.75 -17.32 -22.28
N SER A 249 15.73 -16.74 -21.64
CA SER A 249 15.08 -15.53 -22.15
C SER A 249 16.01 -14.32 -22.10
N GLY A 250 16.88 -14.23 -21.09
CA GLY A 250 17.91 -13.20 -20.96
C GLY A 250 18.94 -13.22 -22.09
N ILE A 251 19.42 -14.41 -22.50
CA ILE A 251 20.38 -14.61 -23.60
C ILE A 251 19.78 -14.15 -24.94
N ARG A 252 18.54 -14.57 -25.24
CA ARG A 252 17.84 -14.17 -26.48
C ARG A 252 17.75 -12.64 -26.59
N MET A 253 17.27 -12.00 -25.52
CA MET A 253 17.13 -10.54 -25.49
C MET A 253 18.47 -9.79 -25.51
N LEU A 254 19.52 -10.29 -24.86
CA LEU A 254 20.86 -9.69 -24.92
C LEU A 254 21.49 -9.80 -26.31
N SER A 255 21.23 -10.91 -27.01
CA SER A 255 21.70 -11.16 -28.37
C SER A 255 20.97 -10.29 -29.40
N GLU A 256 19.75 -9.89 -29.13
CA GLU A 256 19.03 -8.87 -29.91
C GLU A 256 19.58 -7.47 -29.62
N MET A 257 19.90 -7.17 -28.35
CA MET A 257 20.50 -5.88 -27.98
C MET A 257 21.93 -5.69 -28.47
N SER A 258 22.71 -6.76 -28.68
CA SER A 258 24.08 -6.66 -29.21
C SER A 258 24.13 -6.26 -30.69
N LYS A 259 23.00 -6.44 -31.41
CA LYS A 259 22.80 -5.96 -32.79
C LYS A 259 22.58 -4.46 -32.87
N LEU A 260 22.37 -3.79 -31.73
CA LEU A 260 22.16 -2.35 -31.68
C LEU A 260 23.46 -1.56 -31.88
N GLY A 261 23.21 -0.32 -32.26
CA GLY A 261 23.91 0.92 -32.00
C GLY A 261 24.92 1.10 -30.84
N ILE A 262 25.68 0.14 -30.30
CA ILE A 262 26.44 0.39 -29.05
C ILE A 262 27.96 0.24 -29.18
N SER A 263 28.73 1.01 -28.40
CA SER A 263 30.19 0.91 -28.48
C SER A 263 30.71 -0.49 -28.23
N ARG A 264 31.89 -0.75 -28.81
CA ARG A 264 32.65 -2.01 -28.63
C ARG A 264 32.77 -2.42 -27.17
N LYS A 265 32.86 -1.47 -26.23
CA LYS A 265 32.96 -1.76 -24.78
C LYS A 265 31.65 -2.34 -24.20
N PHE A 266 30.48 -1.80 -24.57
CA PHE A 266 29.19 -2.35 -24.13
C PHE A 266 28.85 -3.65 -24.84
N LYS A 267 29.18 -3.79 -26.14
CA LYS A 267 29.05 -5.07 -26.86
C LYS A 267 29.87 -6.18 -26.21
N ALA A 268 31.15 -5.92 -25.93
CA ALA A 268 32.02 -6.86 -25.23
C ALA A 268 31.46 -7.27 -23.85
N MET A 269 30.86 -6.31 -23.13
CA MET A 269 30.21 -6.60 -21.84
C MET A 269 28.96 -7.49 -21.98
N PHE A 270 28.08 -7.19 -22.93
CA PHE A 270 26.87 -7.98 -23.17
C PHE A 270 27.22 -9.40 -23.62
N LEU A 271 28.19 -9.53 -24.54
CA LEU A 271 28.72 -10.83 -25.00
C LEU A 271 29.33 -11.64 -23.85
N MET A 272 30.07 -10.99 -22.95
CA MET A 272 30.61 -11.65 -21.76
C MET A 272 29.48 -12.24 -20.88
N TYR A 273 28.36 -11.53 -20.70
CA TYR A 273 27.22 -12.05 -19.93
C TYR A 273 26.42 -13.11 -20.67
N VAL A 274 26.29 -13.02 -22.00
CA VAL A 274 25.73 -14.09 -22.83
C VAL A 274 26.53 -15.38 -22.64
N ARG A 275 27.86 -15.33 -22.80
CA ARG A 275 28.75 -16.49 -22.58
C ARG A 275 28.65 -17.04 -21.16
N ARG A 276 28.65 -16.17 -20.14
CA ARG A 276 28.51 -16.59 -18.74
C ARG A 276 27.18 -17.28 -18.46
N MET A 277 26.08 -16.82 -19.06
CA MET A 277 24.76 -17.44 -18.89
C MET A 277 24.63 -18.73 -19.70
N MET A 278 25.16 -18.79 -20.92
CA MET A 278 25.18 -20.01 -21.73
C MET A 278 25.98 -21.13 -21.05
N ASN A 279 27.15 -20.81 -20.48
CA ASN A 279 27.95 -21.78 -19.72
C ASN A 279 27.21 -22.32 -18.48
N VAL A 280 26.35 -21.51 -17.85
CA VAL A 280 25.53 -21.95 -16.71
C VAL A 280 24.37 -22.84 -17.16
N MET A 281 23.87 -22.63 -18.37
CA MET A 281 22.79 -23.40 -18.96
C MET A 281 23.28 -24.61 -19.75
N GLU A 282 24.59 -24.88 -19.78
CA GLU A 282 25.22 -25.96 -20.56
C GLU A 282 24.85 -25.92 -22.05
N MET A 283 24.62 -24.72 -22.59
CA MET A 283 24.27 -24.52 -24.00
C MET A 283 25.54 -24.24 -24.82
N HIS A 284 25.78 -25.05 -25.86
CA HIS A 284 26.88 -24.89 -26.80
C HIS A 284 26.35 -24.38 -28.15
N ASP A 285 26.42 -23.08 -28.38
CA ASP A 285 26.31 -22.52 -29.73
C ASP A 285 27.09 -21.20 -29.82
N GLU A 286 28.10 -21.16 -30.69
CA GLU A 286 28.93 -19.98 -30.91
C GLU A 286 28.31 -19.12 -32.02
N LYS A 287 27.75 -17.96 -31.67
CA LYS A 287 27.31 -16.96 -32.66
C LYS A 287 28.12 -15.67 -32.53
N GLU A 288 28.91 -15.39 -33.56
CA GLU A 288 29.51 -14.09 -33.83
C GLU A 288 28.48 -13.11 -34.39
N VAL A 289 28.52 -11.85 -33.94
CA VAL A 289 27.70 -10.76 -34.51
C VAL A 289 28.43 -9.40 -34.44
N VAL A 290 28.35 -8.66 -35.55
CA VAL A 290 29.01 -7.38 -35.90
C VAL A 290 28.12 -6.13 -35.61
N ILE A 291 28.69 -4.91 -35.72
CA ILE A 291 28.47 -3.64 -35.00
C ILE A 291 27.64 -2.56 -35.77
N CYS A 292 26.84 -1.72 -35.07
CA CYS A 292 26.50 -0.30 -35.43
C CYS A 292 26.34 0.59 -34.15
N ASP A 293 26.24 1.95 -34.20
CA ASP A 293 26.47 2.96 -33.11
C ASP A 293 25.41 4.12 -32.87
N GLU A 294 24.32 3.94 -32.10
CA GLU A 294 23.36 4.98 -31.62
C GLU A 294 22.79 4.88 -30.16
N PHE A 295 22.98 3.81 -29.37
CA PHE A 295 22.43 3.65 -28.00
C PHE A 295 23.37 4.12 -26.87
N GLU A 296 24.64 4.43 -27.19
CA GLU A 296 25.63 4.79 -26.18
C GLU A 296 25.30 6.08 -25.41
N MET A 297 24.63 7.06 -26.06
CA MET A 297 24.25 8.32 -25.41
C MET A 297 23.25 8.14 -24.25
N GLN A 298 22.42 7.10 -24.23
CA GLN A 298 21.46 6.86 -23.14
C GLN A 298 22.10 6.18 -21.91
N VAL A 299 23.30 5.60 -22.05
CA VAL A 299 23.99 4.88 -20.96
C VAL A 299 24.97 5.77 -20.18
N TYR A 300 25.28 6.98 -20.68
CA TYR A 300 26.31 7.88 -20.10
C TYR A 300 26.06 8.34 -18.65
N GLY A 301 24.85 8.16 -18.10
CA GLY A 301 24.56 8.41 -16.67
C GLY A 301 25.21 7.39 -15.70
N MET A 302 25.69 6.24 -16.18
CA MET A 302 26.45 5.28 -15.40
C MET A 302 27.74 4.96 -16.15
N LYS A 303 28.92 5.30 -15.58
CA LYS A 303 30.23 4.86 -16.12
C LYS A 303 30.16 3.36 -16.46
N CYS A 304 30.82 2.90 -17.53
CA CYS A 304 30.84 1.49 -17.99
C CYS A 304 31.04 0.48 -16.83
N ASN A 305 31.90 0.81 -15.86
CA ASN A 305 32.13 0.01 -14.65
C ASN A 305 30.90 -0.11 -13.71
N GLY A 306 29.98 0.84 -13.72
CA GLY A 306 28.70 0.79 -13.00
C GLY A 306 27.73 -0.21 -13.60
N VAL A 307 27.60 -0.22 -14.93
CA VAL A 307 26.77 -1.19 -15.67
C VAL A 307 27.31 -2.61 -15.47
N TYR A 308 28.63 -2.79 -15.58
CA TYR A 308 29.28 -4.08 -15.29
C TYR A 308 29.00 -4.58 -13.86
N ARG A 309 29.16 -3.71 -12.85
CA ARG A 309 28.89 -4.06 -11.45
C ARG A 309 27.44 -4.46 -11.22
N MET A 310 26.50 -3.77 -11.86
CA MET A 310 25.07 -4.07 -11.77
C MET A 310 24.74 -5.43 -12.38
N MET A 311 25.18 -5.68 -13.62
CA MET A 311 24.95 -6.96 -14.29
C MET A 311 25.59 -8.12 -13.51
N ASN A 312 26.79 -7.92 -12.95
CA ASN A 312 27.48 -8.95 -12.15
C ASN A 312 26.69 -9.30 -10.89
N ARG A 313 26.15 -8.27 -10.22
CA ARG A 313 25.32 -8.44 -9.03
C ARG A 313 24.04 -9.20 -9.35
N MET A 314 23.39 -8.92 -10.47
CA MET A 314 22.15 -9.61 -10.84
C MET A 314 22.41 -11.04 -11.31
N PHE A 315 23.47 -11.27 -12.08
CA PHE A 315 23.92 -12.61 -12.47
C PHE A 315 24.18 -13.50 -11.25
N LYS A 316 24.96 -13.01 -10.27
CA LYS A 316 25.21 -13.75 -9.01
C LYS A 316 23.92 -14.06 -8.23
N LYS A 317 22.91 -13.17 -8.26
CA LYS A 317 21.60 -13.39 -7.63
C LYS A 317 20.80 -14.46 -8.37
N GLY A 318 20.77 -14.43 -9.70
CA GLY A 318 20.14 -15.46 -10.52
C GLY A 318 20.76 -16.83 -10.28
N MET A 319 22.10 -16.91 -10.28
CA MET A 319 22.85 -18.14 -9.99
C MET A 319 22.47 -18.78 -8.66
N ARG A 320 22.35 -17.98 -7.59
CA ARG A 320 21.94 -18.48 -6.27
C ARG A 320 20.52 -19.04 -6.29
N ARG A 321 19.62 -18.42 -7.06
CA ARG A 321 18.23 -18.85 -7.17
C ARG A 321 18.10 -20.16 -7.96
N MET A 322 18.81 -20.29 -9.07
CA MET A 322 18.85 -21.56 -9.82
C MET A 322 19.42 -22.70 -8.97
N LYS A 323 20.51 -22.48 -8.24
CA LYS A 323 21.07 -23.48 -7.31
C LYS A 323 20.13 -23.87 -6.17
N MET A 324 19.19 -23.01 -5.78
CA MET A 324 18.18 -23.30 -4.77
C MET A 324 16.93 -23.98 -5.35
N ALA A 325 16.69 -23.87 -6.67
CA ALA A 325 15.57 -24.51 -7.34
C ALA A 325 15.89 -25.95 -7.81
N CYS A 326 17.17 -26.33 -7.87
CA CYS A 326 17.63 -27.68 -8.19
C CYS A 326 17.95 -28.55 -6.95
N LYS A 327 17.59 -28.09 -5.75
CA LYS A 327 17.54 -28.89 -4.52
C LYS A 327 16.08 -29.13 -4.17
#